data_AF-A0A2G2X1H0-F1
#
_entry.id   AF-A0A2G2X1H0-F1
#
_cell.length_a   1.000
_cell.length_b   1.000
_cell.length_c   1.000
_cell.angle_alpha   90.00
_cell.angle_beta   90.00
_cell.angle_gamma   90.00
#
_symmetry.space_group_name_H-M   'P 1'
#
loop_
_entity.id
_entity.type
_entity.pdbx_description
1 polymer ?
#
loop_
_entity_poly.entity_id
_entity_poly.type
_entity_poly.pdbx_seq_one_letter_code
_entity_poly.pdbx_strand_id
1 'polypeptide(L)'
;MTPSSSAVSGGGFSAPSIHPSSKLAARAVRTLSAQAGVSLLPKLQENIVFSIEIDRSRILSESYDFVMNASRDMLMANLTTQFNGDADGGNGVTREWFGTLFEAIFTSANIGVGRCLRFPRIYEFTGIMIALALIHGIPIGICLDKVVFEMMAGNEMDQKFIWEVHGVEQELCENGSTTVVGKENRTRFVELLIQRRIAEPISQMVYEIVTGFSRITDSLESTQSFFKKIDFPELDQLLLGNTIISVDEIRTDLKGFEPNDNVVIWFWQVLRHSLGVQLLSKHSRACKLDLTVAVYNELCKIFDSGKPSFAPQKGKPSVVLFVGLQGSGKTTTCTKYAYHHQKMGWKPALVYADTSRAGAFDQLKQNATRAKVPFYGRHILF
;
A
#
# COMPACT_ATOMS: atom_id res chain seq x y z
N MET A 1 -37.38 22.39 64.08
CA MET A 1 -38.47 22.97 63.27
C MET A 1 -38.64 22.09 62.04
N THR A 2 -39.82 21.47 61.96
CA THR A 2 -40.40 20.48 61.02
C THR A 2 -40.41 20.89 59.54
N PRO A 3 -40.89 20.07 58.56
CA PRO A 3 -41.00 18.60 58.46
C PRO A 3 -40.77 18.01 57.03
N SER A 4 -41.01 16.69 56.93
CA SER A 4 -41.72 15.95 55.87
C SER A 4 -41.01 15.51 54.58
N SER A 5 -41.08 14.18 54.42
CA SER A 5 -40.85 13.37 53.25
C SER A 5 -41.80 13.67 52.08
N SER A 6 -41.24 13.76 50.87
CA SER A 6 -41.95 13.47 49.62
C SER A 6 -41.20 12.37 48.87
N ALA A 7 -41.81 11.19 48.84
CA ALA A 7 -41.51 10.15 47.86
C ALA A 7 -42.20 10.55 46.55
N VAL A 8 -41.45 10.70 45.46
CA VAL A 8 -41.99 10.87 44.11
C VAL A 8 -41.69 9.62 43.30
N SER A 9 -42.78 9.08 42.79
CA SER A 9 -42.98 7.98 41.86
C SER A 9 -42.12 8.04 40.59
N GLY A 10 -41.75 6.86 40.10
CA GLY A 10 -41.10 6.66 38.81
C GLY A 10 -41.89 7.23 37.64
N GLY A 11 -41.15 7.93 36.78
CA GLY A 11 -41.52 8.28 35.41
C GLY A 11 -40.39 7.85 34.50
N GLY A 12 -40.65 6.87 33.65
CA GLY A 12 -39.69 6.40 32.65
C GLY A 12 -39.41 7.49 31.63
N PHE A 13 -38.12 7.78 31.42
CA PHE A 13 -37.68 8.57 30.28
C PHE A 13 -37.37 7.62 29.11
N SER A 14 -38.25 7.71 28.12
CA SER A 14 -38.14 7.15 26.78
C SER A 14 -36.83 7.53 26.09
N ALA A 15 -36.14 6.55 25.53
CA ALA A 15 -35.02 6.76 24.61
C ALA A 15 -35.49 7.55 23.37
N PRO A 16 -34.68 8.48 22.83
CA PRO A 16 -35.01 9.16 21.59
C PRO A 16 -34.89 8.18 20.43
N SER A 17 -36.02 7.93 19.75
CA SER A 17 -36.08 7.21 18.48
C SER A 17 -35.38 8.03 17.39
N ILE A 18 -34.22 7.55 16.92
CA ILE A 18 -33.58 8.05 15.70
C ILE A 18 -33.64 6.92 14.68
N HIS A 19 -34.64 6.97 13.80
CA HIS A 19 -34.50 6.50 12.43
C HIS A 19 -34.41 7.73 11.54
N PRO A 20 -33.32 7.86 10.76
CA PRO A 20 -33.44 7.49 9.36
C PRO A 20 -32.23 6.69 8.81
N SER A 21 -32.55 5.58 8.14
CA SER A 21 -31.93 5.14 6.88
C SER A 21 -30.40 4.98 6.79
N SER A 22 -29.82 4.13 7.66
CA SER A 22 -28.44 3.61 7.51
C SER A 22 -28.20 2.79 6.23
N LYS A 23 -29.27 2.46 5.47
CA LYS A 23 -29.16 1.78 4.17
C LYS A 23 -28.88 2.73 2.99
N LEU A 24 -29.18 4.03 3.09
CA LEU A 24 -28.92 4.97 1.99
C LEU A 24 -27.48 5.49 1.99
N ALA A 25 -26.88 5.78 3.16
CA ALA A 25 -25.49 6.24 3.25
C ALA A 25 -24.50 5.14 2.84
N ALA A 26 -24.73 3.89 3.28
CA ALA A 26 -23.93 2.73 2.85
C ALA A 26 -24.11 2.38 1.36
N ARG A 27 -25.25 2.76 0.75
CA ARG A 27 -25.51 2.57 -0.68
C ARG A 27 -24.95 3.72 -1.53
N ALA A 28 -24.94 4.94 -1.01
CA ALA A 28 -24.30 6.10 -1.67
C ALA A 28 -22.78 5.94 -1.75
N VAL A 29 -22.13 5.46 -0.69
CA VAL A 29 -20.67 5.20 -0.69
C VAL A 29 -20.29 4.01 -1.59
N ARG A 30 -21.17 3.01 -1.75
CA ARG A 30 -20.97 1.88 -2.69
C ARG A 30 -20.96 2.27 -4.17
N THR A 31 -21.44 3.47 -4.52
CA THR A 31 -21.67 3.84 -5.93
C THR A 31 -20.68 4.90 -6.44
N LEU A 32 -19.91 5.56 -5.56
CA LEU A 32 -19.23 6.81 -5.93
C LEU A 32 -17.69 6.75 -6.11
N SER A 33 -16.99 5.66 -5.75
CA SER A 33 -15.53 5.57 -5.99
C SER A 33 -15.05 4.37 -6.83
N ALA A 34 -15.94 3.47 -7.26
CA ALA A 34 -15.56 2.23 -7.94
C ALA A 34 -15.91 2.17 -9.45
N GLN A 35 -16.26 3.30 -10.08
CA GLN A 35 -16.83 3.30 -11.45
C GLN A 35 -15.96 3.95 -12.53
N ALA A 36 -14.89 4.67 -12.19
CA ALA A 36 -14.06 5.34 -13.20
C ALA A 36 -13.17 4.32 -13.94
N GLY A 37 -12.41 3.50 -13.23
CA GLY A 37 -11.54 2.47 -13.83
C GLY A 37 -12.29 1.41 -14.64
N VAL A 38 -13.44 0.92 -14.17
CA VAL A 38 -14.26 -0.07 -14.91
C VAL A 38 -14.82 0.53 -16.20
N SER A 39 -15.09 1.83 -16.26
CA SER A 39 -15.59 2.50 -17.46
C SER A 39 -14.58 2.50 -18.63
N LEU A 40 -13.31 2.22 -18.34
CA LEU A 40 -12.24 2.07 -19.33
C LEU A 40 -12.30 0.70 -20.05
N LEU A 41 -13.00 -0.28 -19.49
CA LEU A 41 -13.19 -1.59 -20.12
C LEU A 41 -14.38 -1.55 -21.11
N PRO A 42 -14.37 -2.42 -22.14
CA PRO A 42 -15.51 -2.54 -23.04
C PRO A 42 -16.77 -2.97 -22.27
N LYS A 43 -17.95 -2.58 -22.77
CA LYS A 43 -19.23 -2.97 -22.16
C LYS A 43 -19.62 -4.39 -22.58
N LEU A 44 -20.25 -5.12 -21.65
CA LEU A 44 -20.82 -6.44 -21.93
C LEU A 44 -21.98 -6.35 -22.93
N GLN A 45 -22.17 -7.43 -23.68
CA GLN A 45 -23.33 -7.63 -24.53
C GLN A 45 -24.51 -8.09 -23.66
N GLU A 46 -25.35 -7.15 -23.25
CA GLU A 46 -26.44 -7.38 -22.26
C GLU A 46 -27.48 -8.42 -22.69
N ASN A 47 -27.61 -8.69 -23.99
CA ASN A 47 -28.62 -9.61 -24.55
C ASN A 47 -28.14 -11.06 -24.71
N ILE A 48 -26.86 -11.34 -24.45
CA ILE A 48 -26.27 -12.67 -24.62
C ILE A 48 -25.83 -13.16 -23.24
N VAL A 49 -26.20 -14.39 -22.91
CA VAL A 49 -25.81 -15.05 -21.66
C VAL A 49 -24.82 -16.14 -21.99
N PHE A 50 -23.67 -16.14 -21.31
CA PHE A 50 -22.70 -17.22 -21.37
C PHE A 50 -22.79 -18.02 -20.09
N SER A 51 -23.48 -19.17 -20.16
CA SER A 51 -23.66 -20.06 -19.03
C SER A 51 -22.54 -21.11 -18.97
N ILE A 52 -21.89 -21.23 -17.81
CA ILE A 52 -20.93 -22.30 -17.56
C ILE A 52 -21.47 -23.20 -16.45
N GLU A 53 -21.57 -24.48 -16.74
CA GLU A 53 -21.99 -25.52 -15.80
C GLU A 53 -20.75 -26.36 -15.43
N ILE A 54 -20.43 -26.41 -14.14
CA ILE A 54 -19.13 -26.92 -13.65
C ILE A 54 -19.32 -27.83 -12.44
N ASP A 55 -18.51 -28.87 -12.37
CA ASP A 55 -18.36 -29.69 -11.17
C ASP A 55 -17.39 -29.03 -10.18
N ARG A 56 -17.85 -28.79 -8.93
CA ARG A 56 -17.04 -28.20 -7.85
C ARG A 56 -15.70 -28.92 -7.65
N SER A 57 -15.68 -30.25 -7.83
CA SER A 57 -14.46 -31.07 -7.68
C SER A 57 -13.42 -30.86 -8.78
N ARG A 58 -13.85 -30.33 -9.94
CA ARG A 58 -13.04 -30.15 -11.15
C ARG A 58 -13.04 -28.70 -11.64
N ILE A 59 -13.29 -27.75 -10.72
CA ILE A 59 -13.48 -26.34 -11.02
C ILE A 59 -12.35 -25.75 -11.88
N LEU A 60 -11.08 -26.01 -11.56
CA LEU A 60 -9.96 -25.45 -12.30
C LEU A 60 -9.87 -26.01 -13.73
N SER A 61 -9.97 -27.33 -13.89
CA SER A 61 -9.85 -27.97 -15.20
C SER A 61 -10.99 -27.60 -16.14
N GLU A 62 -12.23 -27.68 -15.66
CA GLU A 62 -13.40 -27.39 -16.49
C GLU A 62 -13.46 -25.89 -16.82
N SER A 63 -13.19 -25.00 -15.86
CA SER A 63 -13.11 -23.56 -16.12
C SER A 63 -12.02 -23.23 -17.14
N TYR A 64 -10.85 -23.86 -17.02
CA TYR A 64 -9.75 -23.67 -17.96
C TYR A 64 -10.18 -24.06 -19.38
N ASP A 65 -10.76 -25.25 -19.56
CA ASP A 65 -11.18 -25.73 -20.88
C ASP A 65 -12.29 -24.86 -21.49
N PHE A 66 -13.28 -24.45 -20.69
CA PHE A 66 -14.37 -23.59 -21.18
C PHE A 66 -13.86 -22.21 -21.60
N VAL A 67 -13.12 -21.52 -20.72
CA VAL A 67 -12.70 -20.13 -20.96
C VAL A 67 -11.64 -20.05 -22.04
N MET A 68 -10.69 -20.98 -22.07
CA MET A 68 -9.62 -20.94 -23.08
C MET A 68 -10.17 -21.14 -24.49
N ASN A 69 -11.20 -21.98 -24.65
CA ASN A 69 -11.84 -22.26 -25.94
C ASN A 69 -12.99 -21.31 -26.29
N ALA A 70 -13.46 -20.47 -25.36
CA ALA A 70 -14.55 -19.53 -25.60
C ALA A 70 -14.18 -18.48 -26.66
N SER A 71 -15.12 -18.17 -27.56
CA SER A 71 -14.93 -17.03 -28.46
C SER A 71 -14.97 -15.72 -27.66
N ARG A 72 -14.47 -14.64 -28.26
CA ARG A 72 -14.56 -13.34 -27.60
C ARG A 72 -16.00 -12.90 -27.34
N ASP A 73 -16.92 -13.16 -28.27
CA ASP A 73 -18.33 -12.82 -28.07
C ASP A 73 -18.93 -13.55 -26.86
N MET A 74 -18.52 -14.81 -26.64
CA MET A 74 -18.92 -15.56 -25.44
C MET A 74 -18.33 -14.95 -24.17
N LEU A 75 -17.06 -14.53 -24.19
CA LEU A 75 -16.41 -13.88 -23.03
C LEU A 75 -16.98 -12.49 -22.73
N MET A 76 -17.49 -11.80 -23.75
CA MET A 76 -18.11 -10.47 -23.64
C MET A 76 -19.62 -10.52 -23.35
N ALA A 77 -20.18 -11.72 -23.19
CA ALA A 77 -21.57 -11.92 -22.80
C ALA A 77 -21.76 -11.86 -21.28
N ASN A 78 -23.02 -11.79 -20.84
CA ASN A 78 -23.35 -11.83 -19.42
C ASN A 78 -23.06 -13.24 -18.84
N LEU A 79 -22.01 -13.36 -18.05
CA LEU A 79 -21.53 -14.61 -17.48
C LEU A 79 -22.42 -15.09 -16.33
N THR A 80 -22.94 -16.30 -16.43
CA THR A 80 -23.68 -16.98 -15.35
C THR A 80 -23.08 -18.35 -15.08
N THR A 81 -22.86 -18.68 -13.82
CA THR A 81 -22.31 -19.99 -13.44
C THR A 81 -23.34 -20.83 -12.71
N GLN A 82 -23.30 -22.14 -12.95
CA GLN A 82 -24.06 -23.14 -12.20
C GLN A 82 -23.11 -24.27 -11.77
N PHE A 83 -23.25 -24.74 -10.54
CA PHE A 83 -22.55 -25.93 -10.08
C PHE A 83 -23.45 -27.16 -10.20
N ASN A 84 -22.85 -28.28 -10.63
CA ASN A 84 -23.58 -29.53 -10.79
C ASN A 84 -24.23 -29.96 -9.46
N GLY A 85 -25.56 -30.13 -9.47
CA GLY A 85 -26.34 -30.58 -8.31
C GLY A 85 -26.89 -29.46 -7.41
N ASP A 86 -26.57 -28.19 -7.67
CA ASP A 86 -27.17 -27.05 -6.95
C ASP A 86 -28.49 -26.64 -7.62
N ALA A 87 -29.54 -26.45 -6.81
CA ALA A 87 -30.92 -26.23 -7.27
C ALA A 87 -31.18 -24.83 -7.85
N ASP A 88 -30.35 -23.84 -7.54
CA ASP A 88 -30.53 -22.45 -7.96
C ASP A 88 -29.25 -21.87 -8.59
N GLY A 89 -29.34 -21.51 -9.87
CA GLY A 89 -28.35 -20.66 -10.55
C GLY A 89 -28.60 -19.18 -10.25
N GLY A 90 -27.54 -18.38 -10.11
CA GLY A 90 -27.68 -16.93 -9.92
C GLY A 90 -26.37 -16.20 -9.67
N ASN A 91 -26.41 -14.86 -9.60
CA ASN A 91 -25.22 -14.00 -9.44
C ASN A 91 -24.36 -14.30 -8.20
N GLY A 92 -24.93 -14.94 -7.17
CA GLY A 92 -24.18 -15.43 -6.01
C GLY A 92 -23.22 -16.57 -6.36
N VAL A 93 -23.64 -17.48 -7.25
CA VAL A 93 -22.87 -18.63 -7.70
C VAL A 93 -21.70 -18.20 -8.58
N THR A 94 -21.89 -17.23 -9.48
CA THR A 94 -20.80 -16.67 -10.28
C THR A 94 -19.69 -16.06 -9.41
N ARG A 95 -20.06 -15.35 -8.34
CA ARG A 95 -19.08 -14.79 -7.38
C ARG A 95 -18.33 -15.88 -6.62
N GLU A 96 -19.04 -16.90 -6.17
CA GLU A 96 -18.44 -18.07 -5.52
C GLU A 96 -17.46 -18.77 -6.46
N TRP A 97 -17.86 -19.01 -7.71
CA TRP A 97 -17.01 -19.61 -8.74
C TRP A 97 -15.71 -18.83 -8.93
N PHE A 98 -15.77 -17.51 -9.06
CA PHE A 98 -14.59 -16.66 -9.11
C PHE A 98 -13.70 -16.84 -7.87
N GLY A 99 -14.26 -16.75 -6.67
CA GLY A 99 -13.50 -16.91 -5.42
C GLY A 99 -12.79 -18.26 -5.33
N THR A 100 -13.52 -19.36 -5.51
CA THR A 100 -12.97 -20.72 -5.43
C THR A 100 -11.96 -21.00 -6.54
N LEU A 101 -12.19 -20.49 -7.76
CA LEU A 101 -11.25 -20.63 -8.86
C LEU A 101 -9.95 -19.88 -8.59
N PHE A 102 -10.01 -18.65 -8.09
CA PHE A 102 -8.82 -17.88 -7.75
C PHE A 102 -8.04 -18.50 -6.59
N GLU A 103 -8.72 -19.05 -5.57
CA GLU A 103 -8.07 -19.90 -4.56
C GLU A 103 -7.39 -21.12 -5.20
N ALA A 104 -8.05 -21.80 -6.15
CA ALA A 104 -7.46 -22.94 -6.85
C ALA A 104 -6.25 -22.54 -7.71
N ILE A 105 -6.27 -21.39 -8.39
CA ILE A 105 -5.13 -20.88 -9.17
C ILE A 105 -3.93 -20.59 -8.26
N PHE A 106 -4.16 -20.00 -7.09
CA PHE A 106 -3.10 -19.46 -6.21
C PHE A 106 -2.73 -20.32 -4.99
N THR A 107 -3.38 -21.48 -4.76
CA THR A 107 -3.01 -22.40 -3.68
C THR A 107 -1.59 -22.96 -3.89
N SER A 108 -0.78 -22.99 -2.82
CA SER A 108 0.66 -23.32 -2.82
C SER A 108 1.05 -24.68 -3.42
N ALA A 109 0.11 -25.60 -3.59
CA ALA A 109 0.30 -26.87 -4.30
C ALA A 109 0.32 -26.75 -5.84
N ASN A 110 -0.05 -25.58 -6.40
CA ASN A 110 -0.17 -25.34 -7.84
C ASN A 110 0.92 -24.43 -8.44
N ILE A 111 1.83 -23.91 -7.61
CA ILE A 111 2.94 -23.01 -8.03
C ILE A 111 4.23 -23.80 -8.37
N GLY A 112 4.21 -25.14 -8.24
CA GLY A 112 5.33 -26.02 -8.56
C GLY A 112 5.40 -26.45 -10.03
N VAL A 113 6.63 -26.66 -10.53
CA VAL A 113 7.02 -27.05 -11.91
C VAL A 113 6.19 -28.22 -12.50
N GLY A 114 5.59 -29.08 -11.69
CA GLY A 114 4.88 -30.29 -12.10
C GLY A 114 3.55 -30.12 -12.85
N ARG A 115 2.89 -28.95 -12.84
CA ARG A 115 1.62 -28.73 -13.58
C ARG A 115 1.58 -27.56 -14.57
N CYS A 116 2.67 -26.80 -14.78
CA CYS A 116 2.81 -26.03 -16.03
C CYS A 116 2.64 -26.96 -17.25
N LEU A 117 2.95 -28.26 -17.07
CA LEU A 117 2.71 -29.34 -18.02
C LEU A 117 1.23 -29.72 -18.24
N ARG A 118 0.33 -29.47 -17.27
CA ARG A 118 -1.11 -29.84 -17.37
C ARG A 118 -1.96 -28.68 -17.89
N PHE A 119 -1.62 -27.45 -17.53
CA PHE A 119 -2.29 -26.24 -18.00
C PHE A 119 -1.26 -25.30 -18.63
N PRO A 120 -0.86 -25.55 -19.89
CA PRO A 120 0.28 -24.89 -20.52
C PRO A 120 0.10 -23.38 -20.74
N ARG A 121 -1.13 -22.86 -20.68
CA ARG A 121 -1.47 -21.43 -20.85
C ARG A 121 -2.17 -20.89 -19.60
N ILE A 122 -1.77 -21.34 -18.42
CA ILE A 122 -2.42 -20.95 -17.14
C ILE A 122 -2.32 -19.45 -16.86
N TYR A 123 -1.23 -18.79 -17.28
CA TYR A 123 -1.07 -17.35 -17.09
C TYR A 123 -1.97 -16.54 -18.04
N GLU A 124 -2.13 -17.01 -19.28
CA GLU A 124 -3.12 -16.44 -20.19
C GLU A 124 -4.55 -16.60 -19.66
N PHE A 125 -4.89 -17.81 -19.19
CA PHE A 125 -6.17 -18.05 -18.53
C PHE A 125 -6.37 -17.09 -17.34
N THR A 126 -5.35 -16.92 -16.50
CA THR A 126 -5.38 -15.99 -15.36
C THR A 126 -5.65 -14.54 -15.82
N GLY A 127 -5.03 -14.10 -16.91
CA GLY A 127 -5.28 -12.79 -17.51
C GLY A 127 -6.73 -12.59 -17.95
N ILE A 128 -7.32 -13.59 -18.61
CA ILE A 128 -8.75 -13.58 -18.99
C ILE A 128 -9.62 -13.49 -17.74
N MET A 129 -9.33 -14.30 -16.72
CA MET A 129 -10.12 -14.34 -15.48
C MET A 129 -10.08 -13.02 -14.71
N ILE A 130 -8.92 -12.33 -14.66
CA ILE A 130 -8.81 -11.00 -14.05
C ILE A 130 -9.65 -9.98 -14.83
N ALA A 131 -9.57 -10.00 -16.16
CA ALA A 131 -10.36 -9.09 -16.99
C ALA A 131 -11.89 -9.33 -16.84
N LEU A 132 -12.30 -10.60 -16.80
CA LEU A 132 -13.70 -10.98 -16.56
C LEU A 132 -14.16 -10.55 -15.15
N ALA A 133 -13.34 -10.72 -14.12
CA ALA A 133 -13.67 -10.26 -12.78
C ALA A 133 -13.93 -8.74 -12.76
N LEU A 134 -13.07 -7.96 -13.42
CA LEU A 134 -13.21 -6.50 -13.50
C LEU A 134 -14.44 -6.06 -14.29
N ILE A 135 -14.69 -6.62 -15.49
CA ILE A 135 -15.82 -6.23 -16.33
C ILE A 135 -17.17 -6.59 -15.71
N HIS A 136 -17.25 -7.69 -14.95
CA HIS A 136 -18.43 -8.08 -14.19
C HIS A 136 -18.53 -7.41 -12.82
N GLY A 137 -17.53 -6.63 -12.40
CA GLY A 137 -17.49 -5.96 -11.10
C GLY A 137 -17.50 -6.94 -9.92
N ILE A 138 -16.79 -8.07 -10.07
CA ILE A 138 -16.69 -9.14 -9.08
C ILE A 138 -15.32 -9.07 -8.41
N PRO A 139 -15.25 -8.75 -7.10
CA PRO A 139 -14.03 -8.88 -6.34
C PRO A 139 -13.57 -10.34 -6.26
N ILE A 140 -12.28 -10.57 -6.45
CA ILE A 140 -11.64 -11.89 -6.46
C ILE A 140 -10.64 -12.09 -5.32
N GLY A 141 -10.41 -11.06 -4.50
CA GLY A 141 -9.61 -11.17 -3.28
C GLY A 141 -8.10 -11.30 -3.50
N ILE A 142 -7.60 -10.97 -4.69
CA ILE A 142 -6.16 -10.97 -4.99
C ILE A 142 -5.60 -9.54 -5.00
N CYS A 143 -4.30 -9.42 -4.73
CA CYS A 143 -3.52 -8.19 -4.96
C CYS A 143 -2.52 -8.41 -6.07
N LEU A 144 -2.38 -7.43 -6.96
CA LEU A 144 -1.29 -7.45 -7.93
C LEU A 144 -0.02 -6.85 -7.32
N ASP A 145 1.13 -7.42 -7.64
CA ASP A 145 2.40 -6.77 -7.34
C ASP A 145 2.49 -5.47 -8.15
N LYS A 146 2.95 -4.38 -7.53
CA LYS A 146 3.19 -3.12 -8.24
C LYS A 146 4.11 -3.32 -9.44
N VAL A 147 5.13 -4.18 -9.32
CA VAL A 147 6.03 -4.50 -10.44
C VAL A 147 5.27 -5.14 -11.60
N VAL A 148 4.40 -6.11 -11.31
CA VAL A 148 3.56 -6.75 -12.33
C VAL A 148 2.62 -5.73 -12.96
N PHE A 149 2.00 -4.86 -12.17
CA PHE A 149 1.15 -3.77 -12.67
C PHE A 149 1.90 -2.84 -13.64
N GLU A 150 3.07 -2.33 -13.26
CA GLU A 150 3.87 -1.44 -14.12
C GLU A 150 4.30 -2.15 -15.42
N MET A 151 4.64 -3.44 -15.34
CA MET A 151 4.95 -4.25 -16.52
C MET A 151 3.73 -4.46 -17.43
N MET A 152 2.53 -4.67 -16.86
CA MET A 152 1.27 -4.76 -17.62
C MET A 152 0.90 -3.43 -18.28
N ALA A 153 1.24 -2.29 -17.66
CA ALA A 153 1.12 -0.97 -18.25
C ALA A 153 2.16 -0.73 -19.37
N GLY A 154 3.20 -1.56 -19.49
CA GLY A 154 4.30 -1.36 -20.43
C GLY A 154 5.21 -0.19 -20.03
N ASN A 155 5.28 0.13 -18.74
CA ASN A 155 6.16 1.17 -18.20
C ASN A 155 7.57 0.62 -17.96
N GLU A 156 8.59 1.48 -18.11
CA GLU A 156 9.95 1.16 -17.66
C GLU A 156 9.99 1.18 -16.11
N MET A 157 10.67 0.21 -15.52
CA MET A 157 10.68 0.01 -14.07
C MET A 157 11.45 1.12 -13.33
N ASP A 158 10.74 1.96 -12.57
CA ASP A 158 11.34 3.04 -11.75
C ASP A 158 12.00 2.49 -10.46
N GLN A 159 13.03 3.21 -9.98
CA GLN A 159 14.06 2.82 -9.01
C GLN A 159 13.58 2.58 -7.57
N LYS A 160 12.27 2.62 -7.29
CA LYS A 160 11.72 2.74 -5.93
C LYS A 160 11.33 1.42 -5.22
N PHE A 161 11.74 0.26 -5.70
CA PHE A 161 11.30 -1.03 -5.13
C PHE A 161 12.41 -2.10 -5.13
N ILE A 162 13.11 -2.35 -4.01
CA ILE A 162 14.02 -3.52 -3.87
C ILE A 162 14.13 -4.00 -2.40
N TRP A 163 13.99 -5.32 -2.15
CA TRP A 163 14.89 -6.17 -1.32
C TRP A 163 14.81 -7.68 -1.68
N GLU A 164 16.01 -8.30 -1.73
CA GLU A 164 16.45 -9.72 -1.62
C GLU A 164 15.91 -10.85 -2.53
N VAL A 165 16.74 -11.27 -3.51
CA VAL A 165 16.78 -12.65 -4.03
C VAL A 165 18.24 -13.02 -4.39
N HIS A 166 18.69 -14.21 -3.99
CA HIS A 166 20.04 -14.77 -4.23
C HIS A 166 20.14 -15.56 -5.54
N GLY A 167 21.37 -15.66 -6.06
CA GLY A 167 21.84 -16.83 -6.81
C GLY A 167 22.00 -16.63 -8.32
N VAL A 168 23.22 -16.26 -8.71
CA VAL A 168 23.90 -16.37 -10.02
C VAL A 168 24.56 -15.01 -10.35
N GLU A 169 25.89 -15.01 -10.40
CA GLU A 169 26.67 -13.86 -10.89
C GLU A 169 26.60 -13.83 -12.41
N GLN A 170 25.89 -12.84 -12.94
CA GLN A 170 25.81 -12.55 -14.36
C GLN A 170 26.08 -11.06 -14.54
N GLU A 171 26.87 -10.68 -15.54
CA GLU A 171 27.16 -9.27 -15.80
C GLU A 171 25.87 -8.50 -16.13
N LEU A 172 25.68 -7.34 -15.48
CA LEU A 172 24.50 -6.48 -15.67
C LEU A 172 24.58 -5.63 -16.94
N CYS A 173 25.78 -5.42 -17.47
CA CYS A 173 26.07 -4.73 -18.72
C CYS A 173 27.42 -5.20 -19.26
N GLU A 174 27.72 -4.84 -20.51
CA GLU A 174 29.01 -5.14 -21.14
C GLU A 174 30.16 -4.57 -20.28
N ASN A 175 31.17 -5.40 -19.98
CA ASN A 175 32.27 -5.07 -19.04
C ASN A 175 31.79 -4.73 -17.62
N GLY A 176 30.63 -5.23 -17.20
CA GLY A 176 30.05 -4.98 -15.89
C GLY A 176 30.92 -5.48 -14.74
N SER A 177 31.65 -6.59 -14.91
CA SER A 177 32.56 -7.13 -13.89
C SER A 177 33.77 -6.23 -13.59
N THR A 178 34.15 -5.36 -14.53
CA THR A 178 35.30 -4.45 -14.40
C THR A 178 34.89 -3.00 -14.08
N THR A 179 33.59 -2.71 -14.11
CA THR A 179 33.06 -1.36 -13.86
C THR A 179 32.76 -1.16 -12.37
N VAL A 180 33.50 -0.25 -11.72
CA VAL A 180 33.25 0.10 -10.31
C VAL A 180 31.99 0.96 -10.18
N VAL A 181 31.11 0.60 -9.23
CA VAL A 181 29.91 1.38 -8.92
C VAL A 181 30.26 2.59 -8.04
N GLY A 182 30.13 3.79 -8.60
CA GLY A 182 30.33 5.10 -7.97
C GLY A 182 29.07 5.97 -8.00
N LYS A 183 29.23 7.25 -7.64
CA LYS A 183 28.09 8.17 -7.46
C LYS A 183 27.37 8.48 -8.77
N GLU A 184 28.12 8.48 -9.86
CA GLU A 184 27.75 8.76 -11.23
C GLU A 184 26.99 7.62 -11.93
N ASN A 185 27.21 6.36 -11.53
CA ASN A 185 26.58 5.19 -12.17
C ASN A 185 25.70 4.34 -11.21
N ARG A 186 25.63 4.67 -9.91
CA ARG A 186 24.78 3.96 -8.91
C ARG A 186 23.33 3.80 -9.35
N THR A 187 22.79 4.84 -9.98
CA THR A 187 21.39 4.89 -10.43
C THR A 187 21.16 3.85 -11.51
N ARG A 188 22.04 3.84 -12.52
CA ARG A 188 22.03 2.87 -13.61
C ARG A 188 22.25 1.44 -13.12
N PHE A 189 23.14 1.25 -12.15
CA PHE A 189 23.39 -0.06 -11.53
C PHE A 189 22.12 -0.61 -10.85
N VAL A 190 21.41 0.22 -10.10
CA VAL A 190 20.15 -0.16 -9.44
C VAL A 190 19.06 -0.52 -10.47
N GLU A 191 18.92 0.26 -11.55
CA GLU A 191 17.98 -0.05 -12.64
C GLU A 191 18.26 -1.42 -13.27
N LEU A 192 19.52 -1.69 -13.64
CA LEU A 192 19.92 -2.95 -14.24
C LEU A 192 19.71 -4.14 -13.29
N LEU A 193 19.94 -3.95 -11.98
CA LEU A 193 19.65 -4.96 -10.97
C LEU A 193 18.15 -5.30 -10.90
N ILE A 194 17.28 -4.28 -10.91
CA ILE A 194 15.81 -4.48 -10.91
C ILE A 194 15.40 -5.24 -12.16
N GLN A 195 15.85 -4.77 -13.32
CA GLN A 195 15.53 -5.39 -14.60
C GLN A 195 15.94 -6.86 -14.61
N ARG A 196 17.18 -7.17 -14.21
CA ARG A 196 17.75 -8.52 -14.26
C ARG A 196 17.15 -9.47 -13.23
N ARG A 197 16.97 -9.03 -11.98
CA ARG A 197 16.58 -9.92 -10.87
C ARG A 197 15.07 -10.01 -10.66
N ILE A 198 14.31 -9.02 -11.09
CA ILE A 198 12.88 -8.93 -10.80
C ILE A 198 12.06 -9.01 -12.09
N ALA A 199 12.32 -8.11 -13.05
CA ALA A 199 11.46 -7.99 -14.23
C ALA A 199 11.68 -9.12 -15.26
N GLU A 200 12.94 -9.43 -15.61
CA GLU A 200 13.25 -10.46 -16.60
C GLU A 200 12.69 -11.86 -16.23
N PRO A 201 12.86 -12.39 -14.99
CA PRO A 201 12.37 -13.71 -14.64
C PRO A 201 10.85 -13.89 -14.75
N ILE A 202 10.09 -12.81 -14.57
CA ILE A 202 8.61 -12.84 -14.60
C ILE A 202 8.04 -12.31 -15.93
N SER A 203 8.89 -11.83 -16.84
CA SER A 203 8.46 -11.16 -18.08
C SER A 203 7.53 -12.02 -18.94
N GLN A 204 7.87 -13.30 -19.13
CA GLN A 204 7.05 -14.24 -19.90
C GLN A 204 5.68 -14.46 -19.26
N MET A 205 5.65 -14.62 -17.93
CA MET A 205 4.41 -14.76 -17.17
C MET A 205 3.52 -13.52 -17.35
N VAL A 206 4.08 -12.32 -17.19
CA VAL A 206 3.33 -11.08 -17.36
C VAL A 206 2.82 -10.94 -18.79
N TYR A 207 3.64 -11.26 -19.79
CA TYR A 207 3.22 -11.23 -21.20
C TYR A 207 2.03 -12.12 -21.49
N GLU A 208 2.00 -13.34 -20.95
CA GLU A 208 0.87 -14.27 -21.09
C GLU A 208 -0.39 -13.73 -20.40
N ILE A 209 -0.27 -13.15 -19.19
CA ILE A 209 -1.39 -12.50 -18.50
C ILE A 209 -1.95 -11.34 -19.34
N VAL A 210 -1.09 -10.47 -19.88
CA VAL A 210 -1.52 -9.35 -20.74
C VAL A 210 -2.18 -9.87 -22.02
N THR A 211 -1.63 -10.92 -22.62
CA THR A 211 -2.22 -11.59 -23.79
C THR A 211 -3.63 -12.10 -23.48
N GLY A 212 -3.82 -12.75 -22.32
CA GLY A 212 -5.14 -13.21 -21.89
C GLY A 212 -6.12 -12.06 -21.66
N PHE A 213 -5.68 -11.02 -20.96
CA PHE A 213 -6.48 -9.81 -20.70
C PHE A 213 -6.94 -9.15 -22.02
N SER A 214 -6.06 -9.14 -23.03
CA SER A 214 -6.33 -8.53 -24.34
C SER A 214 -7.50 -9.17 -25.09
N ARG A 215 -7.88 -10.41 -24.75
CA ARG A 215 -9.07 -11.06 -25.29
C ARG A 215 -10.36 -10.32 -24.93
N ILE A 216 -10.37 -9.59 -23.82
CA ILE A 216 -11.49 -8.72 -23.43
C ILE A 216 -11.33 -7.33 -24.05
N THR A 217 -10.15 -6.71 -23.93
CA THR A 217 -9.91 -5.32 -24.35
C THR A 217 -9.59 -5.11 -25.83
N ASP A 218 -9.64 -6.15 -26.68
CA ASP A 218 -9.40 -6.14 -28.13
C ASP A 218 -7.94 -6.22 -28.56
N SER A 219 -7.02 -5.61 -27.81
CA SER A 219 -5.61 -5.59 -28.19
C SER A 219 -4.70 -5.41 -26.99
N LEU A 220 -3.41 -5.71 -27.19
CA LEU A 220 -2.35 -5.42 -26.22
C LEU A 220 -2.23 -3.91 -25.97
N GLU A 221 -2.38 -3.08 -27.01
CA GLU A 221 -2.37 -1.61 -26.87
C GLU A 221 -3.53 -1.11 -26.01
N SER A 222 -4.74 -1.63 -26.22
CA SER A 222 -5.91 -1.28 -25.40
C SER A 222 -5.73 -1.74 -23.96
N THR A 223 -5.13 -2.93 -23.75
CA THR A 223 -4.77 -3.43 -22.41
C THR A 223 -3.81 -2.48 -21.71
N GLN A 224 -2.72 -2.11 -22.37
CA GLN A 224 -1.73 -1.16 -21.83
C GLN A 224 -2.35 0.22 -21.59
N SER A 225 -3.22 0.69 -22.50
CA SER A 225 -3.95 1.96 -22.33
C SER A 225 -4.83 1.94 -21.09
N PHE A 226 -5.49 0.81 -20.80
CA PHE A 226 -6.25 0.61 -19.57
C PHE A 226 -5.33 0.73 -18.33
N PHE A 227 -4.25 -0.04 -18.27
CA PHE A 227 -3.33 -0.03 -17.12
C PHE A 227 -2.59 1.30 -16.93
N LYS A 228 -2.36 2.08 -17.99
CA LYS A 228 -1.80 3.43 -17.90
C LYS A 228 -2.77 4.48 -17.36
N LYS A 229 -4.08 4.25 -17.51
CA LYS A 229 -5.13 5.21 -17.12
C LYS A 229 -5.72 4.93 -15.75
N ILE A 230 -5.72 3.67 -15.31
CA ILE A 230 -6.20 3.29 -13.99
C ILE A 230 -5.09 3.47 -12.96
N ASP A 231 -5.40 4.07 -11.83
CA ASP A 231 -4.44 4.19 -10.73
C ASP A 231 -4.27 2.85 -10.00
N PHE A 232 -3.04 2.51 -9.62
CA PHE A 232 -2.75 1.24 -8.94
C PHE A 232 -3.62 0.99 -7.68
N PRO A 233 -3.85 1.97 -6.77
CA PRO A 233 -4.75 1.79 -5.64
C PRO A 233 -6.21 1.54 -6.03
N GLU A 234 -6.68 2.16 -7.13
CA GLU A 234 -8.03 1.96 -7.64
C GLU A 234 -8.20 0.52 -8.16
N LEU A 235 -7.23 0.03 -8.94
CA LEU A 235 -7.23 -1.36 -9.41
C LEU A 235 -7.20 -2.36 -8.25
N ASP A 236 -6.33 -2.13 -7.25
CA ASP A 236 -6.24 -2.97 -6.06
C ASP A 236 -7.59 -3.03 -5.33
N GLN A 237 -8.28 -1.90 -5.21
CA GLN A 237 -9.61 -1.85 -4.60
C GLN A 237 -10.67 -2.62 -5.42
N LEU A 238 -10.62 -2.56 -6.76
CA LEU A 238 -11.54 -3.31 -7.62
C LEU A 238 -11.35 -4.83 -7.50
N LEU A 239 -10.10 -5.30 -7.44
CA LEU A 239 -9.79 -6.73 -7.35
C LEU A 239 -10.05 -7.30 -5.94
N LEU A 240 -9.76 -6.54 -4.89
CA LEU A 240 -9.99 -6.95 -3.51
C LEU A 240 -11.44 -6.81 -3.07
N GLY A 241 -12.13 -5.80 -3.58
CA GLY A 241 -13.41 -5.36 -3.06
C GLY A 241 -13.30 -4.71 -1.68
N ASN A 242 -14.46 -4.29 -1.16
CA ASN A 242 -14.53 -3.66 0.15
C ASN A 242 -14.33 -4.68 1.27
N THR A 243 -13.08 -4.84 1.70
CA THR A 243 -12.71 -5.63 2.87
C THR A 243 -12.62 -4.73 4.09
N ILE A 244 -13.49 -4.96 5.08
CA ILE A 244 -13.42 -4.31 6.38
C ILE A 244 -12.51 -5.19 7.23
N ILE A 245 -11.32 -4.69 7.59
CA ILE A 245 -10.47 -5.33 8.58
C ILE A 245 -10.47 -4.47 9.83
N SER A 246 -10.70 -5.10 10.97
CA SER A 246 -10.54 -4.44 12.27
C SER A 246 -9.06 -4.27 12.56
N VAL A 247 -8.66 -3.08 13.03
CA VAL A 247 -7.31 -2.79 13.53
C VAL A 247 -6.89 -3.82 14.59
N ASP A 248 -7.84 -4.41 15.32
CA ASP A 248 -7.59 -5.42 16.35
C ASP A 248 -7.09 -6.76 15.77
N GLU A 249 -7.26 -7.01 14.46
CA GLU A 249 -6.73 -8.20 13.79
C GLU A 249 -5.31 -8.05 13.26
N ILE A 250 -4.74 -6.82 13.28
CA ILE A 250 -3.38 -6.56 12.83
C ILE A 250 -2.43 -6.97 13.97
N ARG A 251 -2.04 -8.23 13.99
CA ARG A 251 -1.06 -8.75 14.95
C ARG A 251 0.35 -8.43 14.46
N THR A 252 0.97 -7.37 14.99
CA THR A 252 2.37 -7.04 14.69
C THR A 252 3.33 -7.73 15.65
N ASP A 253 4.34 -8.41 15.11
CA ASP A 253 5.56 -8.76 15.83
C ASP A 253 6.43 -7.50 15.96
N LEU A 254 6.29 -6.79 17.08
CA LEU A 254 7.09 -5.60 17.38
C LEU A 254 8.43 -6.03 17.97
N LYS A 255 9.46 -6.14 17.13
CA LYS A 255 10.81 -6.50 17.60
C LYS A 255 11.31 -5.48 18.63
N GLY A 256 11.56 -5.96 19.85
CA GLY A 256 12.15 -5.18 20.94
C GLY A 256 11.15 -4.35 21.76
N PHE A 257 9.84 -4.56 21.59
CA PHE A 257 8.81 -3.92 22.40
C PHE A 257 7.81 -4.95 22.92
N GLU A 258 7.36 -4.78 24.16
CA GLU A 258 6.26 -5.55 24.73
C GLU A 258 4.90 -4.91 24.40
N PRO A 259 3.80 -5.69 24.29
CA PRO A 259 2.48 -5.15 23.99
C PRO A 259 1.99 -4.05 24.96
N ASN A 260 2.50 -4.06 26.19
CA ASN A 260 2.15 -3.11 27.24
C ASN A 260 3.07 -1.88 27.29
N ASP A 261 4.09 -1.81 26.43
CA ASP A 261 4.92 -0.62 26.37
C ASP A 261 4.08 0.60 25.97
N ASN A 262 4.27 1.71 26.67
CA ASN A 262 3.52 2.95 26.42
C ASN A 262 3.61 3.37 24.93
N VAL A 263 4.75 3.14 24.29
CA VAL A 263 4.96 3.43 22.87
C VAL A 263 4.05 2.58 21.97
N VAL A 264 3.85 1.31 22.32
CA VAL A 264 2.98 0.38 21.58
C VAL A 264 1.51 0.75 21.79
N ILE A 265 1.12 1.04 23.03
CA ILE A 265 -0.24 1.48 23.36
C ILE A 265 -0.58 2.77 22.61
N TRP A 266 0.31 3.75 22.63
CA TRP A 266 0.12 5.03 21.94
C TRP A 266 0.09 4.85 20.43
N PHE A 267 0.95 4.02 19.86
CA PHE A 267 0.95 3.72 18.44
C PHE A 267 -0.43 3.21 17.97
N TRP A 268 -1.01 2.25 18.68
CA TRP A 268 -2.33 1.72 18.34
C TRP A 268 -3.47 2.71 18.59
N GLN A 269 -3.39 3.54 19.63
CA GLN A 269 -4.36 4.61 19.87
C GLN A 269 -4.36 5.64 18.73
N VAL A 270 -3.17 6.07 18.29
CA VAL A 270 -3.00 7.00 17.17
C VAL A 270 -3.54 6.39 15.88
N LEU A 271 -3.18 5.16 15.55
CA LEU A 271 -3.70 4.48 14.36
C LEU A 271 -5.23 4.38 14.35
N ARG A 272 -5.84 3.96 15.46
CA ARG A 272 -7.31 3.88 15.58
C ARG A 272 -7.98 5.24 15.42
N HIS A 273 -7.41 6.29 16.00
CA HIS A 273 -7.94 7.64 15.93
C HIS A 273 -7.83 8.24 14.52
N SER A 274 -6.76 7.93 13.79
CA SER A 274 -6.43 8.58 12.52
C SER A 274 -6.89 7.83 11.29
N LEU A 275 -6.99 6.51 11.36
CA LEU A 275 -7.55 5.68 10.29
C LEU A 275 -9.06 5.44 10.48
N GLY A 276 -9.60 5.65 11.68
CA GLY A 276 -10.99 5.28 11.99
C GLY A 276 -11.24 3.77 11.91
N VAL A 277 -12.51 3.35 11.95
CA VAL A 277 -12.96 1.93 11.87
C VAL A 277 -12.78 1.34 10.46
N GLN A 278 -12.31 2.12 9.50
CA GLN A 278 -12.17 1.70 8.12
C GLN A 278 -10.72 1.91 7.72
N LEU A 279 -9.93 0.83 7.65
CA LEU A 279 -9.12 0.51 6.47
C LEU A 279 -8.25 -0.76 6.62
N LEU A 280 -8.37 -1.57 5.56
CA LEU A 280 -7.35 -2.29 4.80
C LEU A 280 -7.06 -3.77 5.06
N SER A 281 -7.17 -4.50 3.95
CA SER A 281 -7.00 -5.94 3.79
C SER A 281 -5.66 -6.43 4.37
N LYS A 282 -5.66 -7.68 4.84
CA LYS A 282 -4.50 -8.40 5.40
C LYS A 282 -3.41 -8.65 4.35
N HIS A 283 -3.69 -8.33 3.07
CA HIS A 283 -2.94 -8.82 1.93
C HIS A 283 -2.43 -7.72 0.98
N SER A 284 -2.85 -6.46 1.08
CA SER A 284 -2.32 -5.43 0.18
C SER A 284 -1.03 -4.80 0.72
N ARG A 285 0.00 -4.74 -0.12
CA ARG A 285 1.17 -3.87 0.11
C ARG A 285 0.79 -2.38 0.10
N ALA A 286 -0.36 -1.99 -0.46
CA ALA A 286 -0.95 -0.66 -0.30
C ALA A 286 -1.25 -0.35 1.18
N CYS A 287 -1.66 -1.36 1.98
CA CYS A 287 -1.81 -1.23 3.44
C CYS A 287 -0.52 -0.75 4.11
N LYS A 288 0.65 -1.18 3.63
CA LYS A 288 1.94 -0.73 4.16
C LYS A 288 2.21 0.75 3.85
N LEU A 289 1.84 1.22 2.66
CA LEU A 289 1.98 2.63 2.27
C LEU A 289 0.96 3.51 3.00
N ASP A 290 -0.29 3.07 3.10
CA ASP A 290 -1.37 3.80 3.79
C ASP A 290 -1.13 3.88 5.31
N LEU A 291 -0.66 2.79 5.94
CA LEU A 291 -0.18 2.82 7.32
C LEU A 291 1.00 3.78 7.47
N THR A 292 1.97 3.74 6.54
CA THR A 292 3.14 4.64 6.61
C THR A 292 2.72 6.10 6.45
N VAL A 293 1.80 6.41 5.53
CA VAL A 293 1.28 7.76 5.30
C VAL A 293 0.43 8.24 6.48
N ALA A 294 -0.41 7.39 7.05
CA ALA A 294 -1.20 7.71 8.23
C ALA A 294 -0.32 7.97 9.46
N VAL A 295 0.64 7.08 9.73
CA VAL A 295 1.63 7.26 10.80
C VAL A 295 2.44 8.53 10.55
N TYR A 296 2.89 8.76 9.31
CA TYR A 296 3.64 9.97 8.95
C TYR A 296 2.82 11.24 9.20
N ASN A 297 1.56 11.28 8.77
CA ASN A 297 0.69 12.44 8.97
C ASN A 297 0.43 12.71 10.45
N GLU A 298 0.28 11.67 11.27
CA GLU A 298 0.13 11.84 12.71
C GLU A 298 1.41 12.27 13.40
N LEU A 299 2.56 11.71 13.00
CA LEU A 299 3.85 12.22 13.45
C LEU A 299 3.99 13.70 13.06
N CYS A 300 3.61 14.09 11.85
CA CYS A 300 3.59 15.49 11.42
C CYS A 300 2.67 16.34 12.31
N LYS A 301 1.47 15.88 12.68
CA LYS A 301 0.59 16.60 13.61
C LYS A 301 1.18 16.72 15.03
N ILE A 302 1.82 15.65 15.53
CA ILE A 302 2.48 15.66 16.85
C ILE A 302 3.67 16.63 16.84
N PHE A 303 4.42 16.71 15.74
CA PHE A 303 5.56 17.61 15.60
C PHE A 303 5.18 19.02 15.13
N ASP A 304 3.97 19.22 14.60
CA ASP A 304 3.44 20.53 14.25
C ASP A 304 2.90 21.21 15.52
N SER A 305 3.76 22.02 16.13
CA SER A 305 3.41 22.77 17.33
C SER A 305 2.34 23.86 17.10
N GLY A 306 1.92 24.11 15.85
CA GLY A 306 1.02 25.20 15.47
C GLY A 306 1.58 26.60 15.76
N LYS A 307 2.84 26.68 16.20
CA LYS A 307 3.53 27.93 16.53
C LYS A 307 4.19 28.50 15.27
N PRO A 308 4.08 29.82 15.04
CA PRO A 308 4.81 30.44 13.95
C PRO A 308 6.32 30.22 14.11
N SER A 309 7.03 30.23 12.98
CA SER A 309 8.49 30.09 12.96
C SER A 309 9.14 31.08 13.94
N PHE A 310 10.08 30.58 14.76
CA PHE A 310 10.70 31.37 15.80
C PHE A 310 11.38 32.63 15.23
N ALA A 311 10.98 33.81 15.71
CA ALA A 311 11.57 35.09 15.37
C ALA A 311 12.33 35.68 16.58
N PRO A 312 13.66 35.84 16.52
CA PRO A 312 14.44 36.42 17.61
C PRO A 312 14.06 37.88 17.86
N GLN A 313 13.92 38.27 19.13
CA GLN A 313 13.59 39.64 19.55
C GLN A 313 14.85 40.44 19.88
N LYS A 314 14.96 41.67 19.37
CA LYS A 314 16.09 42.56 19.69
C LYS A 314 16.12 42.89 21.19
N GLY A 315 17.31 42.89 21.77
CA GLY A 315 17.51 43.25 23.19
C GLY A 315 17.21 42.12 24.19
N LYS A 316 16.74 40.95 23.75
CA LYS A 316 16.55 39.78 24.62
C LYS A 316 17.35 38.57 24.12
N PRO A 317 18.04 37.83 24.99
CA PRO A 317 18.69 36.59 24.60
C PRO A 317 17.65 35.56 24.18
N SER A 318 17.89 34.92 23.05
CA SER A 318 17.04 33.87 22.49
C SER A 318 17.70 32.51 22.69
N VAL A 319 16.99 31.57 23.31
CA VAL A 319 17.48 30.21 23.55
C VAL A 319 16.73 29.25 22.64
N VAL A 320 17.46 28.51 21.80
CA VAL A 320 16.91 27.53 20.86
C VAL A 320 17.54 26.18 21.14
N LEU A 321 16.72 25.20 21.54
CA LEU A 321 17.14 23.84 21.83
C LEU A 321 16.77 22.91 20.67
N PHE A 322 17.74 22.17 20.15
CA PHE A 322 17.54 21.18 19.09
C PHE A 322 17.37 19.78 19.69
N VAL A 323 16.14 19.25 19.65
CA VAL A 323 15.77 17.92 20.14
C VAL A 323 15.36 17.03 18.97
N GLY A 324 15.61 15.72 19.07
CA GLY A 324 15.22 14.76 18.03
C GLY A 324 16.00 13.45 18.09
N LEU A 325 15.63 12.49 17.26
CA LEU A 325 16.20 11.13 17.22
C LEU A 325 17.71 11.11 16.90
N GLN A 326 18.40 10.06 17.35
CA GLN A 326 19.81 9.84 16.98
C GLN A 326 19.94 9.74 15.45
N GLY A 327 20.95 10.39 14.88
CA GLY A 327 21.18 10.39 13.43
C GLY A 327 20.40 11.45 12.63
N SER A 328 19.44 12.18 13.21
CA SER A 328 18.64 13.21 12.50
C SER A 328 19.39 14.50 12.11
N GLY A 329 20.71 14.54 12.26
CA GLY A 329 21.54 15.67 11.82
C GLY A 329 21.59 16.89 12.76
N LYS A 330 21.05 16.80 13.99
CA LYS A 330 20.97 17.92 14.97
C LYS A 330 22.26 18.74 15.10
N THR A 331 23.39 18.08 15.32
CA THR A 331 24.71 18.72 15.50
C THR A 331 25.13 19.57 14.29
N THR A 332 24.76 19.15 13.08
CA THR A 332 25.04 19.91 11.86
C THR A 332 24.03 21.03 11.68
N THR A 333 22.75 20.76 11.97
CA THR A 333 21.65 21.72 11.82
C THR A 333 21.80 22.90 12.78
N CYS A 334 22.17 22.69 14.04
CA CYS A 334 22.35 23.79 14.98
C CYS A 334 23.47 24.76 14.54
N THR A 335 24.57 24.24 13.99
CA THR A 335 25.63 25.10 13.43
C THR A 335 25.15 25.89 12.22
N LYS A 336 24.42 25.26 11.29
CA LYS A 336 23.84 25.95 10.13
C LYS A 336 22.87 27.05 10.56
N TYR A 337 22.04 26.77 11.56
CA TYR A 337 21.09 27.72 12.12
C TYR A 337 21.78 28.93 12.76
N ALA A 338 22.82 28.69 13.57
CA ALA A 338 23.64 29.76 14.14
C ALA A 338 24.29 30.60 13.03
N TYR A 339 24.93 29.97 12.05
CA TYR A 339 25.58 30.68 10.95
C TYR A 339 24.59 31.51 10.11
N HIS A 340 23.39 31.00 9.86
CA HIS A 340 22.33 31.73 9.16
C HIS A 340 21.97 33.03 9.89
N HIS A 341 21.73 32.96 11.21
CA HIS A 341 21.40 34.15 12.00
C HIS A 341 22.59 35.09 12.17
N GLN A 342 23.82 34.57 12.20
CA GLN A 342 25.03 35.39 12.17
C GLN A 342 25.09 36.25 10.90
N LYS A 343 24.75 35.69 9.73
CA LYS A 343 24.65 36.44 8.47
C LYS A 343 23.55 37.51 8.47
N MET A 344 22.50 37.31 9.26
CA MET A 344 21.44 38.31 9.48
C MET A 344 21.80 39.38 10.52
N GLY A 345 23.05 39.40 11.02
CA GLY A 345 23.55 40.40 11.97
C GLY A 345 23.33 40.05 13.45
N TRP A 346 22.83 38.86 13.76
CA TRP A 346 22.73 38.38 15.14
C TRP A 346 24.10 37.92 15.67
N LYS A 347 24.20 37.81 17.00
CA LYS A 347 25.40 37.31 17.71
C LYS A 347 25.11 35.94 18.36
N PRO A 348 25.03 34.86 17.57
CA PRO A 348 24.71 33.53 18.10
C PRO A 348 25.91 32.90 18.80
N ALA A 349 25.62 31.94 19.67
CA ALA A 349 26.60 31.06 20.29
C ALA A 349 26.05 29.63 20.32
N LEU A 350 26.92 28.63 20.17
CA LEU A 350 26.58 27.22 20.28
C LEU A 350 26.95 26.72 21.67
N VAL A 351 25.99 26.10 22.35
CA VAL A 351 26.19 25.49 23.68
C VAL A 351 26.03 23.97 23.55
N TYR A 352 27.01 23.22 24.00
CA TYR A 352 26.95 21.76 24.02
C TYR A 352 26.07 21.25 25.16
N ALA A 353 25.07 20.42 24.84
CA ALA A 353 24.11 19.87 25.79
C ALA A 353 23.84 18.36 25.59
N ASP A 354 24.61 17.67 24.74
CA ASP A 354 24.43 16.23 24.49
C ASP A 354 25.32 15.42 25.44
N THR A 355 24.73 14.75 26.44
CA THR A 355 25.48 13.94 27.42
C THR A 355 25.70 12.50 26.97
N SER A 356 25.07 12.08 25.88
CA SER A 356 24.87 10.65 25.57
C SER A 356 25.74 10.13 24.42
N ARG A 357 26.06 10.99 23.44
CA ARG A 357 26.71 10.55 22.20
C ARG A 357 28.22 10.84 22.21
N ALA A 358 29.02 9.77 22.22
CA ALA A 358 30.47 9.86 22.03
C ALA A 358 30.83 10.62 20.73
N GLY A 359 31.75 11.57 20.82
CA GLY A 359 32.22 12.40 19.70
C GLY A 359 31.29 13.54 19.26
N ALA A 360 30.10 13.69 19.87
CA ALA A 360 29.21 14.81 19.56
C ALA A 360 29.82 16.16 19.92
N PHE A 361 30.58 16.19 21.01
CA PHE A 361 31.32 17.37 21.47
C PHE A 361 32.31 17.85 20.42
N ASP A 362 33.23 16.97 20.00
CA ASP A 362 34.30 17.32 19.05
C ASP A 362 33.71 17.68 17.69
N GLN A 363 32.66 17.00 17.26
CA GLN A 363 31.95 17.33 16.03
C GLN A 363 31.31 18.72 16.09
N LEU A 364 30.61 19.07 17.18
CA LEU A 364 30.00 20.39 17.32
C LEU A 364 31.06 21.49 17.40
N LYS A 365 32.15 21.26 18.15
CA LYS A 365 33.28 22.18 18.26
C LYS A 365 33.91 22.44 16.90
N GLN A 366 34.22 21.39 16.13
CA GLN A 366 34.81 21.52 14.79
C GLN A 366 33.88 22.29 13.84
N ASN A 367 32.57 21.99 13.87
CA ASN A 367 31.57 22.70 13.07
C ASN A 367 31.49 24.18 13.44
N ALA A 368 31.49 24.51 14.73
CA ALA A 368 31.45 25.88 15.23
C ALA A 368 32.70 26.68 14.82
N THR A 369 33.89 26.08 14.92
CA THR A 369 35.14 26.70 14.47
C THR A 369 35.09 27.02 12.98
N ARG A 370 34.65 26.08 12.14
CA ARG A 370 34.49 26.29 10.69
C ARG A 370 33.50 27.40 10.38
N ALA A 371 32.40 27.48 11.12
CA ALA A 371 31.38 28.51 10.96
C ALA A 371 31.75 29.86 11.60
N LYS A 372 32.89 29.96 12.31
CA LYS A 372 33.28 31.13 13.10
C LYS A 372 32.19 31.58 14.09
N VAL A 373 31.52 30.61 14.71
CA VAL A 373 30.51 30.82 15.76
C VAL A 373 31.11 30.47 17.12
N PRO A 374 30.98 31.32 18.15
CA PRO A 374 31.41 31.00 19.51
C PRO A 374 30.82 29.67 19.99
N PHE A 375 31.67 28.82 20.58
CA PHE A 375 31.29 27.52 21.11
C PHE A 375 31.59 27.44 22.60
N TYR A 376 30.62 26.93 23.36
CA TYR A 376 30.70 26.74 24.80
C TYR A 376 30.31 25.31 25.15
N GLY A 377 31.15 24.63 25.93
CA GLY A 377 30.89 23.27 26.38
C GLY A 377 32.11 22.68 27.07
N ARG A 378 31.90 21.65 27.88
CA ARG A 378 32.98 20.82 28.46
C ARG A 378 32.78 19.36 28.07
N HIS A 379 33.89 18.62 27.95
CA HIS A 379 33.90 17.17 27.75
C HIS A 379 33.34 16.40 28.95
N ILE A 380 33.22 17.06 30.10
CA ILE A 380 32.77 16.49 31.37
C ILE A 380 31.71 17.44 31.94
N LEU A 381 30.47 16.95 32.07
CA LEU A 381 29.39 17.58 32.82
C LEU A 381 29.39 16.99 34.23
N PHE A 382 30.34 17.43 35.06
CA PHE A 382 30.27 17.36 36.52
C PHE A 382 30.77 18.69 37.08
#